data_AF-A0A2S0UEH2-F1
#
_entry.id   AF-A0A2S0UEH2-F1
#
_cell.length_a   1.000
_cell.length_b   1.000
_cell.length_c   1.000
_cell.angle_alpha   90.00
_cell.angle_beta   90.00
_cell.angle_gamma   90.00
#
_symmetry.space_group_name_H-M   'P 1'
#
loop_
_entity.id
_entity.type
_entity.pdbx_description
1 polymer ?
#
loop_
_entity_poly.entity_id
_entity_poly.type
_entity_poly.pdbx_seq_one_letter_code
_entity_poly.pdbx_strand_id
1 'polypeptide(L)'
;MSEGLISKKELLDLTGISYGQLYRWKRKNLIPEDWFIRKSSFTGQETFFPRDRILPRIDKILNMKEGLSLDELADMFSPSLGEVQLSADQLKERNIVSNITLDLYEQSASAKEKYEWEQILAMYVLEKLLHDGAITREEGIMLVGVMNDYYSRFAGNACELVLIRKMGVPVLMLMSQADEVFFDRGVKVVFKLGMQQCTEELKLKIGDWEES
;
A
#
# COMPACT_ATOMS: atom_id res chain seq x y z
N MET A 1 -15.52 -22.63 19.96
CA MET A 1 -16.50 -21.56 20.22
C MET A 1 -16.95 -21.03 18.87
N SER A 2 -18.26 -21.06 18.63
CA SER A 2 -18.90 -21.10 17.32
C SER A 2 -18.92 -19.75 16.60
N GLU A 3 -18.44 -19.79 15.36
CA GLU A 3 -18.80 -18.93 14.23
C GLU A 3 -18.61 -17.43 14.42
N GLY A 4 -17.35 -16.98 14.33
CA GLY A 4 -17.00 -15.59 13.97
C GLY A 4 -17.40 -15.23 12.53
N LEU A 5 -18.56 -15.74 12.07
CA LEU A 5 -19.12 -15.51 10.76
C LEU A 5 -20.41 -14.71 10.90
N ILE A 6 -20.63 -13.77 9.98
CA ILE A 6 -21.85 -12.97 9.88
C ILE A 6 -22.52 -13.25 8.54
N SER A 7 -23.84 -13.40 8.53
CA SER A 7 -24.57 -13.62 7.28
C SER A 7 -24.60 -12.34 6.43
N LYS A 8 -24.73 -12.48 5.10
CA LYS A 8 -24.90 -11.32 4.19
C LYS A 8 -26.04 -10.41 4.64
N LYS A 9 -27.15 -10.98 5.11
CA LYS A 9 -28.32 -10.20 5.53
C LYS A 9 -27.99 -9.34 6.75
N GLU A 10 -27.45 -9.95 7.80
CA GLU A 10 -27.02 -9.24 9.02
C GLU A 10 -25.95 -8.19 8.74
N LEU A 11 -25.03 -8.47 7.81
CA LEU A 11 -23.98 -7.54 7.41
C LEU A 11 -24.56 -6.25 6.80
N LEU A 12 -25.51 -6.38 5.87
CA LEU A 12 -26.17 -5.24 5.24
C LEU A 12 -27.01 -4.45 6.25
N ASP A 13 -27.72 -5.15 7.14
CA ASP A 13 -28.56 -4.53 8.17
C ASP A 13 -27.72 -3.76 9.21
N LEU A 14 -26.57 -4.32 9.64
CA LEU A 14 -25.70 -3.68 10.64
C LEU A 14 -24.89 -2.50 10.10
N THR A 15 -24.46 -2.56 8.84
CA THR A 15 -23.59 -1.53 8.24
C THR A 15 -24.33 -0.49 7.43
N GLY A 16 -25.63 -0.69 7.18
CA GLY A 16 -26.47 0.23 6.42
C GLY A 16 -26.13 0.33 4.93
N ILE A 17 -25.25 -0.54 4.42
CA ILE A 17 -24.87 -0.56 2.99
C ILE A 17 -25.90 -1.33 2.17
N SER A 18 -26.11 -0.92 0.93
CA SER A 18 -26.95 -1.68 -0.01
C SER A 18 -26.24 -2.93 -0.53
N TYR A 19 -27.03 -3.92 -0.94
CA TYR A 19 -26.51 -5.12 -1.62
C TYR A 19 -25.67 -4.76 -2.88
N GLY A 20 -26.08 -3.72 -3.61
CA GLY A 20 -25.35 -3.22 -4.77
C GLY A 20 -23.97 -2.67 -4.41
N GLN A 21 -23.84 -1.95 -3.29
CA GLN A 21 -22.55 -1.46 -2.79
C GLN A 21 -21.62 -2.62 -2.42
N LEU A 22 -22.12 -3.60 -1.67
CA LEU A 22 -21.34 -4.78 -1.28
C LEU A 22 -20.79 -5.53 -2.52
N TYR A 23 -21.61 -5.70 -3.56
CA TYR A 23 -21.19 -6.38 -4.78
C TYR A 23 -20.26 -5.52 -5.65
N ARG A 24 -20.46 -4.19 -5.69
CA ARG A 24 -19.51 -3.26 -6.34
C ARG A 24 -18.14 -3.33 -5.67
N TRP A 25 -18.09 -3.37 -4.34
CA TRP A 25 -16.84 -3.51 -3.58
C TRP A 25 -16.15 -4.85 -3.81
N LYS A 26 -16.91 -5.94 -3.96
CA LYS A 26 -16.36 -7.23 -4.40
C LYS A 26 -15.68 -7.12 -5.77
N ARG A 27 -16.35 -6.53 -6.77
CA ARG A 27 -15.81 -6.40 -8.13
C ARG A 27 -14.59 -5.49 -8.23
N LYS A 28 -14.50 -4.47 -7.36
CA LYS A 28 -13.36 -3.54 -7.27
C LYS A 28 -12.24 -4.03 -6.34
N ASN A 29 -12.26 -5.30 -5.92
CA ASN A 29 -11.30 -5.90 -4.98
C ASN A 29 -11.18 -5.17 -3.61
N LEU A 30 -12.16 -4.34 -3.24
CA LEU A 30 -12.20 -3.68 -1.94
C LEU A 30 -12.50 -4.67 -0.82
N ILE A 31 -13.17 -5.78 -1.13
CA ILE A 31 -13.40 -6.89 -0.21
C ILE A 31 -12.88 -8.16 -0.90
N PRO A 32 -11.90 -8.87 -0.30
CA PRO A 32 -11.36 -10.10 -0.85
C PRO A 32 -12.45 -11.15 -1.15
N GLU A 33 -12.35 -11.83 -2.29
CA GLU A 33 -13.36 -12.81 -2.71
C GLU A 33 -13.44 -14.03 -1.79
N ASP A 34 -12.32 -14.41 -1.18
CA ASP A 34 -12.20 -15.51 -0.21
C ASP A 34 -13.03 -15.27 1.06
N TRP A 35 -13.43 -14.03 1.33
CA TRP A 35 -14.31 -13.70 2.46
C TRP A 35 -15.79 -14.01 2.17
N PHE A 36 -16.16 -14.27 0.91
CA PHE A 36 -17.52 -14.64 0.51
C PHE A 36 -17.74 -16.16 0.65
N ILE A 37 -17.92 -16.60 1.89
CA ILE A 37 -18.03 -18.03 2.21
C ILE A 37 -19.47 -18.49 1.94
N ARG A 38 -19.66 -19.29 0.89
CA ARG A 38 -20.96 -19.89 0.59
C ARG A 38 -21.18 -21.14 1.44
N LYS A 39 -22.25 -21.15 2.23
CA LYS A 39 -22.69 -22.31 3.00
C LYS A 39 -24.08 -22.75 2.52
N SER A 40 -24.29 -24.07 2.48
CA SER A 40 -25.60 -24.66 2.22
C SER A 40 -26.50 -24.47 3.43
N SER A 41 -27.63 -23.79 3.26
CA SER A 41 -28.68 -23.56 4.26
C SER A 41 -29.94 -24.36 3.87
N PHE A 42 -30.84 -24.55 4.83
CA PHE A 42 -32.08 -25.33 4.65
C PHE A 42 -32.99 -24.74 3.54
N THR A 43 -32.86 -23.44 3.24
CA THR A 43 -33.64 -22.72 2.23
C THR A 43 -32.82 -22.27 1.00
N GLY A 44 -31.58 -22.72 0.84
CA GLY A 44 -30.72 -22.36 -0.32
C GLY A 44 -29.23 -22.22 0.01
N GLN A 45 -28.46 -21.56 -0.85
CA GLN A 45 -27.09 -21.15 -0.53
C GLN A 45 -27.07 -19.77 0.11
N GLU A 46 -26.50 -19.67 1.31
CA GLU A 46 -26.28 -18.40 2.01
C GLU A 46 -24.80 -18.02 1.97
N THR A 47 -24.52 -16.73 1.94
CA THR A 47 -23.16 -16.20 1.99
C THR A 47 -22.88 -15.64 3.38
N PHE A 48 -21.77 -16.08 3.95
CA PHE A 48 -21.25 -15.66 5.23
C PHE A 48 -19.89 -14.99 5.07
N PHE A 49 -19.55 -14.12 6.02
CA PHE A 49 -18.32 -13.35 6.04
C PHE A 49 -17.62 -13.48 7.39
N PRO A 50 -16.28 -13.49 7.47
CA PRO A 50 -15.57 -13.40 8.75
C PRO A 50 -15.88 -12.07 9.44
N ARG A 51 -16.68 -12.11 10.50
CA ARG A 51 -17.23 -10.95 11.21
C ARG A 51 -16.14 -9.94 11.61
N ASP A 52 -15.06 -10.46 12.20
CA ASP A 52 -13.96 -9.65 12.73
C ASP A 52 -13.11 -8.99 11.64
N ARG A 53 -13.22 -9.46 10.39
CA ARG A 53 -12.51 -8.87 9.24
C ARG A 53 -13.40 -7.96 8.42
N ILE A 54 -14.65 -8.37 8.17
CA ILE A 54 -15.57 -7.67 7.29
C ILE A 54 -16.13 -6.39 7.90
N LEU A 55 -16.44 -6.37 9.21
CA LEU A 55 -17.03 -5.20 9.85
C LEU A 55 -16.06 -4.01 9.91
N PRO A 56 -14.79 -4.16 10.37
CA PRO A 56 -13.82 -3.07 10.32
C PRO A 56 -13.52 -2.64 8.88
N ARG A 57 -13.56 -3.57 7.92
CA ARG A 57 -13.34 -3.25 6.51
C ARG A 57 -14.45 -2.38 5.94
N ILE A 58 -15.71 -2.69 6.23
CA ILE A 58 -16.85 -1.87 5.77
C ILE A 58 -16.84 -0.52 6.46
N ASP A 59 -16.61 -0.48 7.77
CA ASP A 59 -16.51 0.77 8.52
C ASP A 59 -15.42 1.68 7.96
N LYS A 60 -14.25 1.12 7.63
CA LYS A 60 -13.16 1.85 6.95
C LYS A 60 -13.58 2.39 5.58
N ILE A 61 -14.25 1.59 4.75
CA ILE A 61 -14.74 2.03 3.43
C ILE A 61 -15.81 3.13 3.58
N LEU A 62 -16.64 3.08 4.62
CA LEU A 62 -17.67 4.08 4.91
C LEU A 62 -17.09 5.38 5.47
N ASN A 63 -16.17 5.31 6.45
CA ASN A 63 -15.54 6.48 7.06
C ASN A 63 -14.60 7.22 6.09
N MET A 64 -14.06 6.52 5.08
CA MET A 64 -13.30 7.15 3.99
C MET A 64 -14.16 8.01 3.04
N LYS A 65 -15.51 7.90 3.09
CA LYS A 65 -16.42 8.73 2.26
C LYS A 65 -16.47 10.21 2.66
N GLU A 66 -15.96 10.63 3.83
CA GLU A 66 -15.96 12.05 4.21
C GLU A 66 -14.80 12.87 3.62
N GLY A 67 -14.03 12.30 2.69
CA GLY A 67 -12.97 13.05 2.00
C GLY A 67 -12.60 12.57 0.60
N LEU A 68 -12.99 11.37 0.16
CA LEU A 68 -12.67 10.82 -1.16
C LEU A 68 -13.82 9.95 -1.73
N SER A 69 -13.92 9.91 -3.06
CA SER A 69 -14.94 9.18 -3.80
C SER A 69 -14.67 7.66 -3.87
N LEU A 70 -15.72 6.88 -4.12
CA LEU A 70 -15.64 5.41 -4.26
C LEU A 70 -14.79 4.97 -5.46
N ASP A 71 -14.62 5.83 -6.47
CA ASP A 71 -13.78 5.57 -7.63
C ASP A 71 -12.29 5.83 -7.31
N GLU A 72 -11.97 6.87 -6.52
CA GLU A 72 -10.60 7.12 -6.02
C GLU A 72 -10.12 6.01 -5.07
N LEU A 73 -11.02 5.48 -4.23
CA LEU A 73 -10.74 4.30 -3.40
C LEU A 73 -10.59 3.02 -4.24
N ALA A 74 -11.36 2.88 -5.31
CA ALA A 74 -11.18 1.78 -6.24
C ALA A 74 -9.82 1.86 -6.95
N ASP A 75 -9.28 3.04 -7.23
CA ASP A 75 -7.94 3.18 -7.80
C ASP A 75 -6.82 2.91 -6.78
N MET A 76 -7.08 3.11 -5.47
CA MET A 76 -6.14 2.72 -4.41
C MET A 76 -6.06 1.20 -4.20
N PHE A 77 -7.13 0.44 -4.48
CA PHE A 77 -7.24 -0.99 -4.19
C PHE A 77 -7.44 -1.90 -5.41
N SER A 78 -7.71 -1.36 -6.59
CA SER A 78 -7.94 -2.13 -7.82
C SER A 78 -6.72 -2.01 -8.75
N PRO A 79 -6.18 -3.14 -9.23
CA PRO A 79 -4.93 -3.21 -9.94
C PRO A 79 -5.06 -2.66 -11.37
N SER A 80 -4.33 -1.59 -11.67
CA SER A 80 -3.35 -1.62 -12.77
C SER A 80 -1.94 -1.93 -12.25
N LEU A 81 -1.79 -2.27 -10.96
CA LEU A 81 -0.51 -2.49 -10.26
C LEU A 81 0.13 -3.86 -10.56
N GLY A 82 -0.63 -4.81 -11.13
CA GLY A 82 -0.11 -6.12 -11.56
C GLY A 82 0.38 -6.16 -13.01
N GLU A 83 0.16 -5.11 -13.79
CA GLU A 83 0.55 -5.04 -15.21
C GLU A 83 1.72 -4.09 -15.47
N VAL A 84 1.99 -3.15 -14.55
CA VAL A 84 3.15 -2.25 -14.68
C VAL A 84 4.43 -3.04 -14.47
N GLN A 85 5.03 -3.42 -15.59
CA GLN A 85 6.37 -3.98 -15.67
C GLN A 85 7.23 -3.10 -16.56
N LEU A 86 8.09 -2.30 -15.93
CA LEU A 86 8.98 -1.37 -16.64
C LEU A 86 10.43 -1.86 -16.56
N SER A 87 11.17 -1.72 -17.66
CA SER A 87 12.61 -1.94 -17.67
C SER A 87 13.35 -0.77 -17.02
N ALA A 88 14.61 -0.98 -16.64
CA ALA A 88 15.48 0.08 -16.13
C ALA A 88 15.55 1.29 -17.08
N ASP A 89 15.58 1.05 -18.40
CA ASP A 89 15.64 2.11 -19.41
C ASP A 89 14.35 2.93 -19.44
N GLN A 90 13.19 2.28 -19.40
CA GLN A 90 11.90 2.98 -19.34
C GLN A 90 11.77 3.83 -18.06
N LEU A 91 12.28 3.35 -16.93
CA LEU A 91 12.27 4.12 -15.68
C LEU A 91 13.17 5.37 -15.75
N LYS A 92 14.33 5.26 -16.40
CA LYS A 92 15.25 6.39 -16.62
C LYS A 92 14.67 7.41 -17.58
N GLU A 93 14.12 6.98 -18.71
CA GLU A 93 13.49 7.86 -19.71
C GLU A 93 12.35 8.69 -19.12
N ARG A 94 11.61 8.10 -18.17
CA ARG A 94 10.51 8.75 -17.44
C ARG A 94 10.98 9.64 -16.28
N ASN A 95 12.29 9.76 -16.04
CA ASN A 95 12.86 10.45 -14.88
C ASN A 95 12.24 9.95 -13.55
N ILE A 96 12.01 8.65 -13.44
CA ILE A 96 11.57 7.99 -12.21
C ILE A 96 12.78 7.59 -11.37
N VAL A 97 13.86 7.19 -12.03
CA VAL A 97 15.12 6.76 -11.40
C VAL A 97 16.33 7.29 -12.15
N SER A 98 17.43 7.52 -11.42
CA SER A 98 18.77 7.75 -11.95
C SER A 98 19.61 6.46 -11.95
N ASN A 99 20.77 6.49 -12.61
CA ASN A 99 21.73 5.37 -12.55
C ASN A 99 22.17 5.07 -11.10
N ILE A 100 22.33 6.11 -10.27
CA ILE A 100 22.72 5.94 -8.86
C ILE A 100 21.66 5.15 -8.11
N THR A 101 20.38 5.44 -8.35
CA THR A 101 19.25 4.73 -7.72
C THR A 101 19.19 3.28 -8.17
N LEU A 102 19.39 3.00 -9.46
CA LEU A 102 19.46 1.63 -9.98
C LEU A 102 20.64 0.86 -9.36
N ASP A 103 21.83 1.44 -9.34
CA ASP A 103 23.03 0.82 -8.76
C ASP A 103 22.85 0.48 -7.26
N LEU A 104 22.16 1.35 -6.51
CA LEU A 104 21.87 1.12 -5.09
C LEU A 104 20.78 0.07 -4.89
N TYR A 105 19.75 0.08 -5.73
CA TYR A 105 18.71 -0.94 -5.70
C TYR A 105 19.31 -2.33 -5.99
N GLU A 106 20.15 -2.46 -7.02
CA GLU A 106 20.80 -3.72 -7.43
C GLU A 106 21.82 -4.25 -6.42
N GLN A 107 22.38 -3.40 -5.56
CA GLN A 107 23.21 -3.84 -4.43
C GLN A 107 22.42 -4.56 -3.34
N SER A 108 21.14 -4.24 -3.22
CA SER A 108 20.25 -4.77 -2.17
C SER A 108 19.30 -5.87 -2.67
N ALA A 109 19.02 -5.90 -3.97
CA ALA A 109 18.12 -6.85 -4.62
C ALA A 109 18.69 -7.27 -5.97
N SER A 110 18.41 -8.48 -6.43
CA SER A 110 18.90 -8.92 -7.75
C SER A 110 18.35 -8.05 -8.87
N ALA A 111 19.21 -7.65 -9.81
CA ALA A 111 18.82 -6.99 -11.05
C ALA A 111 17.77 -7.84 -11.79
N LYS A 112 16.76 -7.17 -12.33
CA LYS A 112 15.68 -7.79 -13.10
C LYS A 112 15.57 -7.14 -14.47
N GLU A 113 15.13 -7.91 -15.46
CA GLU A 113 14.81 -7.38 -16.79
C GLU A 113 13.65 -6.37 -16.73
N LYS A 114 12.68 -6.65 -15.85
CA LYS A 114 11.55 -5.75 -15.56
C LYS A 114 11.29 -5.69 -14.06
N TYR A 115 10.90 -4.50 -13.62
CA TYR A 115 10.54 -4.20 -12.25
C TYR A 115 9.03 -4.12 -12.11
N GLU A 116 8.50 -4.74 -11.06
CA GLU A 116 7.09 -4.67 -10.69
C GLU A 116 6.80 -3.41 -9.88
N TRP A 117 5.52 -3.07 -9.72
CA TRP A 117 5.09 -1.85 -9.04
C TRP A 117 5.79 -1.58 -7.70
N GLU A 118 5.85 -2.57 -6.81
CA GLU A 118 6.44 -2.41 -5.47
C GLU A 118 7.92 -2.03 -5.55
N GLN A 119 8.62 -2.59 -6.54
CA GLN A 119 10.04 -2.34 -6.79
C GLN A 119 10.24 -0.94 -7.39
N ILE A 120 9.37 -0.56 -8.34
CA ILE A 120 9.37 0.78 -8.93
C ILE A 120 9.08 1.83 -7.85
N LEU A 121 8.12 1.57 -6.95
CA LEU A 121 7.81 2.45 -5.83
C LEU A 121 8.98 2.59 -4.87
N ALA A 122 9.65 1.49 -4.51
CA ALA A 122 10.84 1.54 -3.67
C ALA A 122 11.96 2.39 -4.32
N MET A 123 12.21 2.20 -5.63
CA MET A 123 13.19 3.00 -6.36
C MET A 123 12.79 4.47 -6.50
N TYR A 124 11.51 4.76 -6.72
CA TYR A 124 11.03 6.13 -6.79
C TYR A 124 11.21 6.90 -5.47
N VAL A 125 10.89 6.24 -4.35
CA VAL A 125 11.10 6.83 -3.01
C VAL A 125 12.60 7.00 -2.73
N LEU A 126 13.43 6.03 -3.12
CA LEU A 126 14.88 6.11 -3.03
C LEU A 126 15.42 7.32 -3.82
N GLU A 127 15.01 7.48 -5.08
CA GLU A 127 15.41 8.60 -5.95
C GLU A 127 15.03 9.94 -5.31
N LYS A 128 13.78 10.07 -4.85
CA LYS A 128 13.26 11.30 -4.22
C LYS A 128 14.12 11.70 -3.00
N LEU A 129 14.38 10.76 -2.10
CA LEU A 129 15.09 11.03 -0.86
C LEU A 129 16.60 11.27 -1.07
N LEU A 130 17.21 10.62 -2.06
CA LEU A 130 18.59 10.87 -2.45
C LEU A 130 18.74 12.26 -3.09
N HIS A 131 17.84 12.61 -4.00
CA HIS A 131 17.84 13.90 -4.68
C HIS A 131 17.65 15.05 -3.69
N ASP A 132 16.77 14.89 -2.70
CA ASP A 132 16.52 15.89 -1.65
C ASP A 132 17.67 15.97 -0.62
N GLY A 133 18.66 15.08 -0.70
CA GLY A 133 19.76 15.00 0.26
C GLY A 133 19.33 14.56 1.67
N ALA A 134 18.13 13.96 1.80
CA ALA A 134 17.58 13.52 3.08
C ALA A 134 18.32 12.28 3.62
N ILE A 135 18.78 11.43 2.72
CA ILE A 135 19.44 10.16 3.04
C ILE A 135 20.82 10.03 2.40
N THR A 136 21.67 9.24 3.06
CA THR A 136 22.93 8.72 2.54
C THR A 136 22.69 7.52 1.63
N ARG A 137 23.75 7.07 0.93
CA ARG A 137 23.68 5.87 0.08
C ARG A 137 23.45 4.61 0.92
N GLU A 138 24.09 4.52 2.07
CA GLU A 138 23.92 3.40 3.01
C GLU A 138 22.48 3.33 3.55
N GLU A 139 21.88 4.47 3.87
CA GLU A 139 20.47 4.54 4.25
C GLU A 139 19.53 4.21 3.08
N GLY A 140 19.94 4.51 1.84
CA GLY A 140 19.24 4.07 0.64
C GLY A 140 19.18 2.56 0.50
N ILE A 141 20.28 1.85 0.79
CA ILE A 141 20.30 0.37 0.80
C ILE A 141 19.36 -0.17 1.89
N MET A 142 19.37 0.43 3.10
CA MET A 142 18.44 0.08 4.17
C MET A 142 16.98 0.29 3.75
N LEU A 143 16.69 1.36 3.00
CA LEU A 143 15.37 1.65 2.47
C LEU A 143 14.84 0.59 1.55
N VAL A 144 15.64 0.18 0.57
CA VAL A 144 15.21 -0.86 -0.37
C VAL A 144 14.95 -2.17 0.38
N GLY A 145 15.81 -2.55 1.33
CA GLY A 145 15.61 -3.73 2.16
C GLY A 145 14.30 -3.71 2.93
N VAL A 146 14.04 -2.64 3.70
CA VAL A 146 12.80 -2.51 4.49
C VAL A 146 11.55 -2.50 3.61
N MET A 147 11.60 -1.82 2.47
CA MET A 147 10.49 -1.79 1.52
C MET A 147 10.18 -3.17 0.94
N ASN A 148 11.20 -3.87 0.43
CA ASN A 148 11.03 -5.18 -0.20
C ASN A 148 10.54 -6.25 0.81
N ASP A 149 11.02 -6.20 2.06
CA ASP A 149 10.70 -7.22 3.06
C ASP A 149 9.30 -7.05 3.69
N TYR A 150 8.82 -5.80 3.79
CA TYR A 150 7.66 -5.48 4.64
C TYR A 150 6.55 -4.68 3.96
N TYR A 151 6.79 -3.95 2.87
CA TYR A 151 5.77 -3.06 2.28
C TYR A 151 4.50 -3.79 1.86
N SER A 152 4.64 -4.96 1.24
CA SER A 152 3.50 -5.80 0.81
C SER A 152 2.57 -6.20 1.95
N ARG A 153 3.06 -6.25 3.20
CA ARG A 153 2.25 -6.57 4.39
C ARG A 153 1.23 -5.49 4.73
N PHE A 154 1.42 -4.27 4.24
CA PHE A 154 0.51 -3.16 4.52
C PHE A 154 -0.72 -3.17 3.61
N ALA A 155 -0.72 -3.89 2.48
CA ALA A 155 -1.88 -4.21 1.62
C ALA A 155 -3.00 -3.14 1.59
N GLY A 156 -2.65 -1.88 1.31
CA GLY A 156 -3.57 -0.74 1.19
C GLY A 156 -4.02 -0.10 2.51
N ASN A 157 -3.33 -0.38 3.61
CA ASN A 157 -3.44 0.40 4.84
C ASN A 157 -2.51 1.62 4.79
N ALA A 158 -2.87 2.67 5.52
CA ALA A 158 -1.99 3.81 5.71
C ALA A 158 -0.65 3.33 6.30
N CYS A 159 0.42 3.66 5.59
CA CYS A 159 1.77 3.25 5.89
C CYS A 159 2.70 4.45 5.75
N GLU A 160 3.58 4.62 6.72
CA GLU A 160 4.61 5.66 6.71
C GLU A 160 5.99 5.02 6.75
N LEU A 161 6.89 5.51 5.92
CA LEU A 161 8.31 5.23 6.00
C LEU A 161 8.97 6.29 6.88
N VAL A 162 9.72 5.85 7.90
CA VAL A 162 10.34 6.73 8.88
C VAL A 162 11.80 6.40 9.01
N LEU A 163 12.65 7.43 8.92
CA LEU A 163 14.06 7.34 9.26
C LEU A 163 14.32 8.18 10.51
N ILE A 164 14.95 7.57 11.51
CA ILE A 164 15.46 8.25 12.69
C ILE A 164 16.98 8.07 12.79
N ARG A 165 17.66 9.01 13.44
CA ARG A 165 19.09 8.91 13.77
C ARG A 165 19.32 9.16 15.24
N LYS A 166 20.11 8.30 15.90
CA LYS A 166 20.63 8.53 17.25
C LYS A 166 22.15 8.47 17.20
N MET A 167 22.82 9.55 17.57
CA MET A 167 24.29 9.65 17.50
C MET A 167 24.88 9.30 16.12
N GLY A 168 24.15 9.63 15.04
CA GLY A 168 24.55 9.30 13.67
C GLY A 168 24.19 7.89 13.21
N VAL A 169 23.71 7.01 14.10
CA VAL A 169 23.26 5.65 13.73
C VAL A 169 21.81 5.71 13.24
N PRO A 170 21.54 5.32 11.98
CA PRO A 170 20.20 5.33 11.42
C PRO A 170 19.37 4.11 11.85
N VAL A 171 18.06 4.31 11.96
CA VAL A 171 17.06 3.25 12.05
C VAL A 171 15.93 3.61 11.09
N LEU A 172 15.64 2.70 10.17
CA LEU A 172 14.58 2.85 9.19
C LEU A 172 13.46 1.85 9.48
N MET A 173 12.21 2.31 9.38
CA MET A 173 11.04 1.49 9.69
C MET A 173 9.83 1.88 8.84
N LEU A 174 8.99 0.89 8.56
CA LEU A 174 7.63 1.09 8.08
C LEU A 174 6.66 0.97 9.25
N MET A 175 5.73 1.91 9.34
CA MET A 175 4.75 1.99 10.42
C MET A 175 3.34 2.04 9.83
N SER A 176 2.42 1.25 10.39
CA SER A 176 0.99 1.42 10.15
C SER A 176 0.40 2.18 11.31
N GLN A 177 -0.37 3.24 11.02
CA GLN A 177 -1.23 3.96 11.97
C GLN A 177 -0.75 3.90 13.43
N ALA A 178 0.34 4.61 13.72
CA ALA A 178 0.76 4.84 15.10
C ALA A 178 0.16 6.16 15.58
N ASP A 179 -0.63 6.12 16.66
CA ASP A 179 -1.24 7.32 17.23
C ASP A 179 -0.15 8.29 17.75
N GLU A 180 0.80 7.78 18.54
CA GLU A 180 1.94 8.56 19.05
C GLU A 180 3.20 7.69 19.17
N VAL A 181 4.36 8.24 18.80
CA VAL A 181 5.67 7.61 18.98
C VAL A 181 6.56 8.50 19.83
N PHE A 182 7.07 7.95 20.92
CA PHE A 182 7.99 8.64 21.82
C PHE A 182 9.41 8.07 21.66
N PHE A 183 10.39 8.97 21.56
CA PHE A 183 11.80 8.61 21.41
C PHE A 183 12.60 8.96 22.66
N ASP A 184 13.64 8.18 22.96
CA ASP A 184 14.64 8.55 23.97
C ASP A 184 15.38 9.84 23.56
N ARG A 185 15.99 10.51 24.54
CA ARG A 185 16.72 11.77 24.33
C ARG A 185 17.81 11.62 23.25
N GLY A 186 17.92 12.63 22.40
CA GLY A 186 18.95 12.71 21.36
C GLY A 186 18.62 11.98 20.05
N VAL A 187 17.45 11.35 19.93
CA VAL A 187 16.93 10.86 18.65
C VAL A 187 16.47 12.04 17.78
N LYS A 188 16.83 12.00 16.50
CA LYS A 188 16.35 12.92 15.48
C LYS A 188 15.50 12.17 14.47
N VAL A 189 14.28 12.63 14.21
CA VAL A 189 13.49 12.17 13.07
C VAL A 189 14.05 12.88 11.83
N VAL A 190 14.57 12.10 10.87
CA VAL A 190 15.13 12.62 9.62
C VAL A 190 14.01 12.91 8.63
N PHE A 191 13.10 11.95 8.46
CA PHE A 191 11.86 12.13 7.70
C PHE A 191 10.78 11.18 8.19
N LYS A 192 9.53 11.54 7.88
CA LYS A 192 8.33 10.71 8.01
C LYS A 192 7.53 10.91 6.72
N LEU A 193 7.44 9.86 5.90
CA LEU A 193 6.92 9.94 4.55
C LEU A 193 5.70 9.01 4.39
N GLY A 194 4.56 9.58 4.02
CA GLY A 194 3.35 8.81 3.75
C GLY A 194 3.46 8.06 2.42
N MET A 195 3.38 6.73 2.46
CA MET A 195 3.53 5.90 1.26
C MET A 195 2.36 6.05 0.27
N GLN A 196 1.19 6.48 0.75
CA GLN A 196 0.05 6.78 -0.10
C GLN A 196 0.35 7.96 -1.04
N GLN A 197 0.93 9.04 -0.50
CA GLN A 197 1.32 10.21 -1.30
C GLN A 197 2.34 9.80 -2.39
N CYS A 198 3.36 9.01 -2.03
CA CYS A 198 4.33 8.53 -3.01
C CYS A 198 3.71 7.64 -4.08
N THR A 199 2.70 6.85 -3.72
CA THR A 199 1.96 6.02 -4.67
C THR A 199 1.19 6.90 -5.67
N GLU A 200 0.51 7.94 -5.19
CA GLU A 200 -0.25 8.88 -6.03
C GLU A 200 0.68 9.67 -6.96
N GLU A 201 1.78 10.22 -6.44
CA GLU A 201 2.79 10.93 -7.23
C GLU A 201 3.40 10.04 -8.32
N LEU A 202 3.71 8.77 -7.99
CA LEU A 202 4.26 7.82 -8.96
C LEU A 202 3.24 7.42 -10.02
N LYS A 203 1.97 7.23 -9.64
CA LYS A 203 0.89 6.95 -10.59
C LYS A 203 0.75 8.07 -11.60
N LEU A 204 0.77 9.33 -11.18
CA LEU A 204 0.74 10.48 -12.09
C LEU A 204 1.93 10.46 -13.07
N LYS A 205 3.14 10.24 -12.55
CA LYS A 205 4.34 10.11 -13.41
C LYS A 205 4.26 9.00 -14.43
N ILE A 206 3.58 7.90 -14.13
CA ILE A 206 3.43 6.75 -15.03
C ILE A 206 2.25 6.95 -15.99
N GLY A 207 1.13 7.52 -15.53
CA GLY A 207 -0.10 7.75 -16.29
C GLY A 207 0.04 8.87 -17.32
N ASP A 208 0.74 9.96 -17.00
CA ASP A 208 1.02 11.06 -17.95
C ASP A 208 1.76 10.59 -19.22
N TRP A 209 2.42 9.42 -19.15
CA TRP A 209 3.15 8.79 -20.25
C TRP A 209 2.30 7.87 -21.14
N GLU A 210 1.11 7.45 -20.73
CA GLU A 210 0.21 6.62 -21.58
C GLU A 210 -0.66 7.45 -22.52
N GLU A 211 -0.75 8.78 -22.29
CA GLU A 211 -1.52 9.73 -23.12
C GLU A 211 -0.66 10.53 -24.12
N SER A 212 0.65 10.31 -24.17
CA SER A 212 1.61 10.98 -25.08
C SER A 212 2.15 10.05 -26.16
#